data_AF-A0A3D8PDL2-F1
#
_entry.id   AF-A0A3D8PDL2-F1
#
_cell.length_a   1.000
_cell.length_b   1.000
_cell.length_c   1.000
_cell.angle_alpha   90.00
_cell.angle_beta   90.00
_cell.angle_gamma   90.00
#
_symmetry.space_group_name_H-M   'P 1'
#
loop_
_entity.id
_entity.type
_entity.pdbx_description
1 polymer ?
#
loop_
_entity_poly.entity_id
_entity_poly.type
_entity_poly.pdbx_seq_one_letter_code
_entity_poly.pdbx_strand_id
1 'polypeptide(L)'
;MISDAAVTRRRHRALEYVASPDMVAFTIGQITLAALREKGTLSAENLRDHLVRIATGIDEALATRVSPDMALGALGYIDALVTE
;
A
#
# COMPACT_ATOMS: atom_id res chain seq x y z
N MET A 1 -22.22 -21.47 7.44
CA MET A 1 -21.35 -21.61 6.24
C MET A 1 -21.39 -20.29 5.49
N ILE A 2 -20.25 -19.60 5.35
CA ILE A 2 -20.15 -18.44 4.46
C ILE A 2 -19.98 -19.00 3.05
N SER A 3 -20.89 -18.68 2.13
CA SER A 3 -20.79 -19.09 0.72
C SER A 3 -19.58 -18.43 0.05
N ASP A 4 -18.86 -19.17 -0.80
CA ASP A 4 -17.70 -18.67 -1.56
C ASP A 4 -17.99 -17.37 -2.32
N ALA A 5 -19.21 -17.21 -2.85
CA ALA A 5 -19.63 -15.97 -3.52
C ALA A 5 -19.57 -14.72 -2.60
N ALA A 6 -19.83 -14.88 -1.30
CA ALA A 6 -19.72 -13.79 -0.33
C ALA A 6 -18.25 -13.48 0.01
N VAL A 7 -17.37 -14.48 0.00
CA VAL A 7 -15.92 -14.31 0.19
C VAL A 7 -15.33 -13.53 -0.99
N THR A 8 -15.65 -13.93 -2.23
CA THR A 8 -15.17 -13.26 -3.44
C THR A 8 -15.63 -11.81 -3.52
N ARG A 9 -16.90 -11.52 -3.20
CA ARG A 9 -17.43 -10.15 -3.19
C ARG A 9 -16.78 -9.27 -2.12
N ARG A 10 -16.52 -9.81 -0.93
CA ARG A 10 -15.80 -9.07 0.12
C ARG A 10 -14.36 -8.79 -0.27
N ARG A 11 -13.69 -9.77 -0.88
CA ARG A 11 -12.32 -9.59 -1.38
C ARG A 11 -12.26 -8.54 -2.47
N HIS A 12 -13.23 -8.53 -3.40
CA HIS A 12 -13.31 -7.51 -4.44
C HIS A 12 -13.49 -6.11 -3.86
N ARG A 13 -14.41 -5.91 -2.91
CA ARG A 13 -14.60 -4.62 -2.21
C ARG A 13 -13.38 -4.20 -1.39
N ALA A 14 -12.68 -5.14 -0.77
CA ALA A 14 -11.45 -4.85 -0.05
C ALA A 14 -10.36 -4.35 -1.01
N LEU A 15 -10.24 -4.96 -2.19
CA LEU A 15 -9.31 -4.55 -3.24
C LEU A 15 -9.67 -3.18 -3.83
N GLU A 16 -10.95 -2.90 -4.07
CA GLU A 16 -11.42 -1.57 -4.51
C GLU A 16 -11.14 -0.49 -3.45
N TYR A 17 -11.34 -0.82 -2.18
CA TYR A 17 -11.11 0.12 -1.08
C TYR A 17 -9.64 0.48 -0.93
N VAL A 18 -8.72 -0.49 -0.96
CA VAL A 18 -7.27 -0.23 -0.83
C VAL A 18 -6.70 0.54 -2.02
N ALA A 19 -7.36 0.48 -3.19
CA ALA A 19 -6.99 1.24 -4.37
C ALA A 19 -7.69 2.62 -4.44
N SER A 20 -8.55 2.97 -3.48
CA SER A 20 -9.19 4.28 -3.45
C SER A 20 -8.16 5.40 -3.21
N PRO A 21 -8.35 6.60 -3.80
CA PRO A 21 -7.41 7.71 -3.65
C PRO A 21 -7.10 8.06 -2.19
N ASP A 22 -8.11 8.03 -1.32
CA ASP A 22 -7.95 8.33 0.10
C ASP A 22 -7.06 7.29 0.81
N MET A 23 -7.26 6.02 0.50
CA MET A 23 -6.43 4.94 1.06
C MET A 23 -5.01 4.99 0.52
N VAL A 24 -4.85 5.26 -0.78
CA VAL A 24 -3.52 5.45 -1.38
C VAL A 24 -2.78 6.62 -0.72
N ALA A 25 -3.45 7.76 -0.52
CA ALA A 25 -2.87 8.92 0.15
C ALA A 25 -2.48 8.62 1.60
N PHE A 26 -3.35 7.92 2.34
CA PHE A 26 -3.06 7.46 3.69
C PHE A 26 -1.82 6.56 3.72
N THR A 27 -1.76 5.56 2.84
CA THR A 27 -0.65 4.61 2.74
C THR A 27 0.66 5.33 2.42
N ILE A 28 0.69 6.18 1.40
CA ILE A 28 1.88 6.97 1.04
C ILE A 28 2.32 7.85 2.21
N GLY A 29 1.38 8.48 2.92
CA GLY A 29 1.67 9.30 4.09
C GLY A 29 2.33 8.52 5.23
N GLN A 30 1.83 7.30 5.54
CA GLN A 30 2.45 6.44 6.55
C GLN A 30 3.88 6.05 6.16
N ILE A 31 4.11 5.64 4.92
CA ILE A 31 5.45 5.25 4.45
C ILE A 31 6.40 6.44 4.41
N THR A 32 5.91 7.63 4.03
CA THR A 32 6.70 8.86 4.03
C THR A 32 7.19 9.21 5.43
N LEU A 33 6.31 9.18 6.43
CA LEU A 33 6.68 9.43 7.83
C LEU A 33 7.69 8.40 8.34
N ALA A 34 7.51 7.14 7.97
CA ALA A 34 8.42 6.04 8.25
C ALA A 34 9.83 6.29 7.66
N ALA A 35 9.90 6.56 6.35
CA ALA A 35 11.15 6.82 5.64
C ALA A 35 11.90 8.04 6.19
N LEU A 36 11.17 9.12 6.54
CA LEU A 36 11.74 10.30 7.17
C LEU A 36 12.32 10.00 8.56
N ARG A 37 11.68 9.13 9.35
CA ARG A 37 12.18 8.72 10.66
C ARG A 37 13.45 7.89 10.58
N GLU A 38 13.58 7.03 9.57
CA GLU A 38 14.73 6.14 9.43
C GLU A 38 15.93 6.78 8.73
N LYS A 39 15.68 7.47 7.60
CA LYS A 39 16.73 7.95 6.69
C LYS A 39 16.83 9.47 6.63
N GLY A 40 15.92 10.20 7.28
CA GLY A 40 15.89 11.68 7.26
C GLY A 40 15.61 12.29 5.88
N THR A 41 15.30 11.47 4.87
CA THR A 41 15.15 11.87 3.47
C THR A 41 14.00 11.11 2.82
N LEU A 42 13.34 11.77 1.87
CA LEU A 42 12.27 11.18 1.07
C LEU A 42 12.66 11.27 -0.41
N SER A 43 12.70 10.12 -1.08
CA SER A 43 12.80 10.04 -2.53
C SER A 43 11.71 9.11 -3.05
N ALA A 44 11.32 9.28 -4.32
CA ALA A 44 10.34 8.40 -4.96
C ALA A 44 10.82 6.94 -5.01
N GLU A 45 12.13 6.73 -5.17
CA GLU A 45 12.76 5.41 -5.13
C GLU A 45 12.66 4.78 -3.75
N ASN A 46 13.01 5.51 -2.67
CA ASN A 46 12.87 5.02 -1.30
C ASN A 46 11.41 4.70 -0.93
N LEU A 47 10.46 5.51 -1.41
CA LEU A 47 9.02 5.26 -1.22
C LEU A 47 8.60 3.96 -1.91
N ARG A 48 8.99 3.77 -3.18
CA ARG A 48 8.71 2.53 -3.93
C ARG A 48 9.33 1.31 -3.25
N ASP A 49 10.59 1.40 -2.82
CA ASP A 49 11.28 0.31 -2.13
C ASP A 49 10.55 -0.13 -0.86
N HIS A 50 10.11 0.81 -0.02
CA HIS A 50 9.33 0.48 1.17
C HIS A 50 7.99 -0.17 0.83
N LEU A 51 7.27 0.35 -0.17
CA LEU A 51 6.00 -0.24 -0.60
C LEU A 51 6.20 -1.66 -1.13
N VAL A 52 7.25 -1.93 -1.92
CA VAL A 52 7.59 -3.27 -2.42
C VAL A 52 7.91 -4.22 -1.26
N ARG A 53 8.72 -3.78 -0.29
CA ARG A 53 9.07 -4.61 0.88
C ARG A 53 7.84 -4.96 1.72
N ILE A 54 6.87 -4.07 1.85
CA ILE A 54 5.62 -4.34 2.59
C ILE A 54 4.71 -5.25 1.79
N ALA A 55 4.54 -5.00 0.49
CA ALA A 55 3.75 -5.83 -0.41
C ALA A 55 4.27 -7.29 -0.46
N THR A 56 5.59 -7.48 -0.30
CA THR A 56 6.25 -8.80 -0.28
C THR A 56 6.35 -9.42 1.12
N GLY A 57 5.89 -8.72 2.17
CA GLY A 57 5.93 -9.21 3.55
C GLY A 57 7.32 -9.20 4.19
N ILE A 58 8.28 -8.47 3.61
CA ILE A 58 9.65 -8.34 4.13
C ILE A 58 9.72 -7.34 5.29
N ASP A 59 8.82 -6.35 5.32
CA ASP A 59 8.80 -5.30 6.33
C ASP A 59 7.47 -5.27 7.10
N GLU A 60 7.42 -5.98 8.24
CA GLU A 60 6.26 -5.94 9.14
C GLU A 60 6.33 -4.77 10.15
N ALA A 61 7.54 -4.29 10.47
CA ALA A 61 7.76 -3.40 11.62
C ALA A 61 7.47 -1.91 11.34
N LEU A 62 7.77 -1.42 10.14
CA LEU A 62 7.42 -0.05 9.69
C LEU A 62 5.92 0.12 9.39
N ALA A 63 5.21 -1.00 9.20
CA ALA A 63 3.94 -1.08 8.49
C ALA A 63 2.76 -1.56 9.35
N THR A 64 2.79 -1.36 10.67
CA THR A 64 1.65 -1.77 11.53
C THR A 64 0.30 -1.16 11.10
N ARG A 65 0.32 -0.08 10.31
CA ARG A 65 -0.86 0.60 9.75
C ARG A 65 -1.06 0.37 8.25
N VAL A 66 -0.13 -0.26 7.55
CA VAL A 66 -0.16 -0.49 6.10
C VAL A 66 -0.10 -1.98 5.85
N SER A 67 -1.19 -2.55 5.32
CA SER A 67 -1.19 -3.95 4.90
C SER A 67 -0.48 -4.14 3.55
N PRO A 68 -0.08 -5.38 3.20
CA PRO A 68 0.44 -5.69 1.88
C PRO A 68 -0.49 -5.27 0.74
N ASP A 69 -1.81 -5.46 0.89
CA ASP A 69 -2.81 -5.05 -0.10
C ASP A 69 -2.87 -3.52 -0.29
N MET A 70 -2.72 -2.76 0.80
CA MET A 70 -2.62 -1.29 0.74
C MET A 70 -1.35 -0.85 0.02
N ALA A 71 -0.22 -1.51 0.28
CA ALA A 71 1.03 -1.22 -0.39
C ALA A 71 0.96 -1.52 -1.90
N LEU A 72 0.32 -2.63 -2.29
CA LEU A 72 0.06 -2.97 -3.69
C LEU A 72 -0.86 -1.95 -4.37
N GLY A 73 -1.94 -1.52 -3.69
CA GLY A 73 -2.83 -0.48 -4.21
C GLY A 73 -2.11 0.84 -4.46
N ALA A 74 -1.26 1.26 -3.53
CA ALA A 74 -0.45 2.47 -3.67
C ALA A 74 0.59 2.35 -4.80
N LEU A 75 1.26 1.19 -4.95
CA LEU A 75 2.17 0.93 -6.07
C LEU A 75 1.47 1.06 -7.42
N GLY A 76 0.31 0.40 -7.58
CA GLY A 76 -0.47 0.47 -8.82
C GLY A 76 -0.90 1.90 -9.17
N TYR A 77 -1.27 2.70 -8.17
CA TYR A 77 -1.61 4.11 -8.39
C TYR A 77 -0.40 4.95 -8.83
N ILE A 78 0.76 4.78 -8.18
CA ILE A 78 1.98 5.50 -8.54
C ILE A 78 2.43 5.12 -9.95
N ASP A 79 2.35 3.85 -10.33
CA ASP A 79 2.73 3.39 -11.67
C ASP A 79 1.79 3.90 -12.76
N ALA A 80 0.48 4.00 -12.46
CA ALA A 80 -0.49 4.61 -13.35
C ALA A 80 -0.15 6.09 -13.64
N LEU A 81 0.27 6.85 -12.62
CA LEU A 81 0.66 8.27 -12.78
C LEU A 81 1.96 8.47 -13.56
N VAL A 82 2.84 7.47 -13.66
CA VAL A 82 4.11 7.57 -14.42
C VAL A 82 3.92 7.18 -15.89
N THR A 83 2.80 6.52 -16.23
CA THR A 83 2.50 6.02 -17.57
C THR A 83 1.64 7.01 -18.38
N GLU A 84 1.08 8.04 -17.74
CA GLU A 84 0.40 9.19 -18.38
C GLU A 84 1.38 10.31 -18.74
#